data_AF-A0A8T6NLC4-F1
#
_entry.id   AF-A0A8T6NLC4-F1
#
_cell.length_a   1.000
_cell.length_b   1.000
_cell.length_c   1.000
_cell.angle_alpha   90.00
_cell.angle_beta   90.00
_cell.angle_gamma   90.00
#
_symmetry.space_group_name_H-M   'P 1'
#
loop_
_entity.id
_entity.type
_entity.pdbx_description
1 polymer ?
#
loop_
_entity_poly.entity_id
_entity_poly.type
_entity_poly.pdbx_seq_one_letter_code
_entity_poly.pdbx_strand_id
1 'polypeptide(L)' 'VTGGQIGAQIEFLSGADTVDTATCLFADRGTFNWRTFTCDANPDGAYDAIRINIGWRNVSDGKLGLDAVLFGP' A
#
# COMPACT_ATOMS: atom_id res chain seq x y z
N VAL A 1 -18.30 -8.48 -11.13
CA VAL A 1 -17.01 -7.74 -11.14
C VAL A 1 -15.88 -8.73 -11.02
N THR A 2 -15.34 -9.16 -12.17
CA THR A 2 -14.00 -9.74 -12.31
C THR A 2 -13.03 -8.62 -11.94
N GLY A 3 -12.30 -8.59 -10.85
CA GLY A 3 -11.79 -9.66 -9.98
C GLY A 3 -10.34 -9.28 -9.71
N GLY A 4 -10.12 -8.07 -9.21
CA GLY A 4 -8.81 -7.51 -8.85
C GLY A 4 -8.84 -7.07 -7.39
N GLN A 5 -7.73 -7.18 -6.67
CA GLN A 5 -7.53 -6.51 -5.39
C GLN A 5 -6.46 -5.44 -5.60
N ILE A 6 -6.81 -4.19 -5.38
CA ILE A 6 -5.85 -3.09 -5.30
C ILE A 6 -5.58 -2.88 -3.81
N GLY A 7 -4.33 -2.64 -3.45
CA GLY A 7 -4.01 -2.28 -2.08
C GLY A 7 -2.70 -1.52 -1.97
N ALA A 8 -2.47 -0.94 -0.81
CA ALA A 8 -1.18 -0.40 -0.43
C ALA A 8 -0.68 -1.18 0.79
N GLN A 9 0.58 -1.60 0.74
CA GLN A 9 1.32 -1.99 1.92
C GLN A 9 2.12 -0.78 2.39
N ILE A 10 1.93 -0.39 3.64
CA ILE A 10 2.64 0.71 4.28
C ILE A 10 3.64 0.08 5.24
N GLU A 11 4.92 0.40 5.09
CA GLU A 11 5.99 0.01 5.99
C GLU A 11 6.45 1.25 6.76
N PHE A 12 6.45 1.16 8.09
CA PHE A 12 7.00 2.19 8.96
C PHE A 12 8.45 1.81 9.27
N LEU A 13 9.35 2.75 9.04
CA LEU A 13 10.79 2.52 9.11
C LEU A 13 11.39 3.30 10.28
N SER A 14 12.40 2.72 10.92
CA SER A 14 13.36 3.43 11.76
C SER A 14 14.75 3.16 11.21
N GLY A 15 15.35 4.17 10.58
CA GLY A 15 16.54 4.01 9.76
C GLY A 15 16.29 3.10 8.56
N ALA A 16 16.94 1.94 8.52
CA ALA A 16 16.78 0.96 7.45
C ALA A 16 15.78 -0.16 7.79
N ASP A 17 15.34 -0.24 9.05
CA ASP A 17 14.57 -1.38 9.56
C ASP A 17 13.07 -1.08 9.52
N THR A 18 12.29 -2.05 9.05
CA THR A 18 10.82 -2.02 9.16
C THR A 18 10.41 -2.35 10.58
N VAL A 19 9.79 -1.39 11.26
CA VAL A 19 9.31 -1.52 12.65
C VAL A 19 7.83 -1.86 12.73
N ASP A 20 7.03 -1.50 11.73
CA ASP A 20 5.61 -1.85 11.64
C ASP A 20 5.14 -1.91 10.19
N THR A 21 4.03 -2.61 9.94
CA THR A 21 3.41 -2.70 8.62
C THR A 21 1.88 -2.61 8.69
N ALA A 22 1.28 -1.85 7.78
CA ALA A 22 -0.16 -1.81 7.58
C ALA A 22 -0.53 -2.22 6.15
N THR A 23 -1.69 -2.84 5.97
CA THR A 23 -2.23 -3.19 4.64
C THR A 23 -3.59 -2.55 4.44
N CYS A 24 -3.70 -1.78 3.35
CA CYS A 24 -4.90 -1.04 2.99
C CYS A 24 -5.44 -1.64 1.69
N LEU A 25 -6.62 -2.26 1.73
CA LEU A 25 -7.24 -2.83 0.55
C LEU A 25 -8.32 -1.88 0.01
N PHE A 26 -8.32 -1.69 -1.31
CA PHE A 26 -9.30 -0.87 -2.01
C PHE A 26 -10.05 -1.72 -3.03
N ALA A 27 -11.37 -1.51 -3.13
CA ALA A 27 -12.19 -2.26 -4.07
C ALA A 27 -11.83 -1.91 -5.51
N ASP A 28 -11.53 -2.92 -6.32
CA ASP A 28 -11.39 -2.78 -7.77
C ASP A 28 -12.78 -2.51 -8.39
N ARG A 29 -12.93 -1.33 -8.98
CA ARG A 29 -14.16 -0.92 -9.69
C ARG A 29 -14.01 -0.96 -11.21
N GLY A 30 -13.04 -1.70 -11.74
CA GLY A 30 -12.88 -1.99 -13.17
C GLY A 30 -12.06 -0.96 -13.95
N THR A 31 -11.72 0.18 -13.34
CA THR A 31 -10.73 1.14 -13.86
C THR A 31 -9.97 1.76 -12.69
N PHE A 32 -8.63 1.68 -12.71
CA PHE A 32 -7.79 2.45 -11.81
C PHE A 32 -7.87 3.92 -12.22
N ASN A 33 -8.83 4.63 -11.64
CA ASN A 33 -8.83 6.08 -11.67
C ASN A 33 -8.05 6.55 -10.45
N TRP A 34 -7.03 7.39 -10.65
CA TRP A 34 -6.35 8.07 -9.55
C TRP A 34 -7.40 8.77 -8.70
N ARG A 35 -7.69 8.19 -7.54
CA ARG A 35 -8.56 8.74 -6.52
C ARG A 35 -7.78 8.76 -5.24
N THR A 36 -8.00 9.80 -4.44
CA THR A 36 -7.46 9.82 -3.09
C THR A 36 -8.06 8.65 -2.32
N PHE A 37 -7.20 7.80 -1.80
CA PHE A 37 -7.57 6.76 -0.85
C PHE A 37 -6.96 7.13 0.49
N THR A 38 -7.79 7.13 1.54
CA THR A 38 -7.31 7.32 2.91
C THR A 38 -7.13 5.94 3.53
N CYS A 39 -5.98 5.71 4.13
CA CYS A 39 -5.75 4.56 4.98
C CYS A 39 -5.32 5.06 6.35
N ASP A 40 -6.08 4.69 7.37
CA ASP A 40 -5.72 4.97 8.75
C ASP A 40 -4.74 3.89 9.18
N ALA A 41 -3.49 4.28 9.34
CA ALA A 41 -2.45 3.44 9.93
C ALA A 41 -1.99 4.12 11.21
N ASN A 42 -2.10 3.41 12.33
CA ASN A 42 -1.68 3.87 13.64
C ASN A 42 -0.51 3.00 14.10
N PRO A 43 0.71 3.31 13.65
CA PRO A 43 1.85 2.48 13.96
C PRO A 43 2.17 2.50 15.46
N ASP A 44 2.55 1.34 15.99
CA ASP A 44 3.02 1.25 17.37
C ASP A 44 4.49 1.66 17.46
N GLY A 45 4.77 2.79 18.10
CA GLY A 45 6.14 3.25 18.40
C GLY A 45 6.62 4.42 17.54
N ALA A 46 7.92 4.71 17.64
CA ALA A 46 8.57 5.80 16.91
C ALA A 46 9.10 5.30 15.57
N TYR A 47 8.87 6.07 14.51
CA TYR A 47 9.36 5.82 13.16
C TYR A 47 9.88 7.14 12.56
N ASP A 48 10.83 7.05 11.64
CA ASP A 48 11.42 8.19 10.94
C ASP A 48 11.12 8.21 9.45
N ALA A 49 10.56 7.15 8.87
CA ALA A 49 10.12 7.16 7.48
C ALA A 49 8.95 6.21 7.24
N ILE A 50 8.24 6.42 6.14
CA ILE A 50 7.16 5.57 5.65
C ILE A 50 7.47 5.17 4.21
N ARG A 51 7.50 3.87 3.93
CA ARG A 51 7.53 3.33 2.56
C ARG A 51 6.16 2.79 2.21
N ILE A 52 5.58 3.28 1.13
CA ILE A 52 4.27 2.83 0.64
C ILE A 52 4.49 2.05 -0.66
N ASN A 53 4.19 0.75 -0.62
CA ASN A 53 4.18 -0.13 -1.78
C ASN A 53 2.73 -0.29 -2.25
N ILE A 54 2.37 0.35 -3.35
CA ILE A 54 1.05 0.25 -3.97
C ILE A 54 1.06 -0.95 -4.92
N GLY A 55 0.17 -1.90 -4.67
CA GLY A 55 0.00 -3.12 -5.45
C GLY A 55 -1.36 -3.19 -6.13
N TRP A 56 -1.38 -3.60 -7.39
CA TRP A 56 -2.59 -4.14 -8.02
C TRP A 56 -2.38 -5.61 -8.32
N ARG A 57 -3.15 -6.47 -7.66
CA ARG A 57 -3.24 -7.89 -7.99
C ARG A 57 -4.46 -8.12 -8.85
N ASN A 58 -4.24 -8.47 -10.11
CA ASN A 58 -5.30 -9.00 -10.94
C ASN A 58 -5.53 -10.47 -10.56
N VAL A 59 -6.70 -10.80 -10.02
CA VAL A 59 -7.02 -12.15 -9.54
C VAL A 59 -7.24 -13.11 -10.73
N SER A 60 -7.49 -12.59 -11.94
CA SER A 60 -7.71 -13.40 -13.14
C SER A 60 -6.43 -13.92 -13.80
N ASP A 61 -5.32 -13.16 -13.75
CA ASP A 61 -4.04 -13.55 -14.37
C ASP A 61 -2.87 -13.60 -13.37
N GLY A 62 -3.12 -13.31 -12.10
CA GLY A 62 -2.14 -13.39 -11.02
C GLY A 62 -1.04 -12.34 -11.07
N LYS A 63 -1.11 -11.36 -11.97
CA LYS A 63 -0.07 -10.34 -12.11
C LYS A 63 -0.17 -9.30 -11.01
N LEU A 64 1.01 -8.84 -10.56
CA LEU A 64 1.18 -7.80 -9.55
C LEU A 64 1.96 -6.63 -10.18
N GLY A 65 1.33 -5.47 -10.25
CA GLY A 65 2.05 -4.21 -10.49
C GLY A 65 2.36 -3.56 -9.15
N LEU A 66 3.62 -3.23 -8.89
CA LEU A 66 4.08 -2.55 -7.67
C LEU A 66 4.63 -1.17 -8.02
N ASP A 67 4.23 -0.16 -7.27
CA ASP A 67 4.87 1.17 -7.25
C ASP A 67 5.23 1.52 -5.81
N ALA A 68 6.44 2.01 -5.56
CA ALA A 68 6.93 2.27 -4.22
C ALA A 68 7.26 3.75 -4.05
N VAL A 69 6.67 4.39 -3.04
CA VAL A 69 6.92 5.79 -2.68
C VAL A 69 7.46 5.86 -1.26
N LEU A 70 8.57 6.57 -1.06
CA LEU A 70 9.18 6.80 0.25
C LEU A 70 8.90 8.23 0.72
N PHE A 71 8.38 8.36 1.94
CA PHE A 71 8.15 9.62 2.62
C PHE A 71 9.00 9.66 3.89
N GLY A 72 9.80 10.71 4.05
CA GLY A 72 10.51 11.02 5.29
C GLY A 72 10.12 12.41 5.80
N PRO A 73 10.38 12.74 7.08
CA PRO A 73 10.28 14.08 7.63
C PRO A 73 11.18 15.08 6.93
#